data_AF-W5Z3T7-F1
#
_entry.id   AF-W5Z3T7-F1
#
_cell.length_a   1.000
_cell.length_b   1.000
_cell.length_c   1.000
_cell.angle_alpha   90.00
_cell.angle_beta   90.00
_cell.angle_gamma   90.00
#
_symmetry.space_group_name_H-M   'P 1'
#
loop_
_entity.id
_entity.type
_entity.pdbx_description
1 polymer ?
#
loop_
_entity_poly.entity_id
_entity_poly.type
_entity_poly.pdbx_seq_one_letter_code
_entity_poly.pdbx_strand_id
1 'polypeptide(L)'
;MNALTIASKEQFFQQLDEAFAEKIAKTEAKKISEFAKQHYAHIPLEELISRRFSDTYGAILAAWQFLQKRSAEETPVSVFNPDLESDGWQSTHTVIFILHPNMPFLIDSLRIAINQREIGTHSIQHSILQVERDTQGKLKKLHPPKKKSANASYEAFIVLEIDRHSSPEDLRSLEEVLQTILHEVRIAVSDFPIVTEKVNEISRELDNTTAGIDEEEKEEAKAFLAWLVKDHFTFLATTNTILPRTRAGWWSAVWRIPNWASCG
;
A
#
# COMPACT_ATOMS: atom_id res chain seq x y z
N MET A 1 34.05 -5.26 -18.90
CA MET A 1 33.34 -4.07 -18.39
C MET A 1 33.78 -3.89 -16.95
N ASN A 2 34.36 -2.74 -16.62
CA ASN A 2 35.08 -2.51 -15.36
C ASN A 2 34.17 -2.75 -14.16
N ALA A 3 34.49 -3.77 -13.36
CA ALA A 3 34.02 -3.92 -12.00
C ALA A 3 34.66 -2.80 -11.16
N LEU A 4 34.13 -1.58 -11.27
CA LEU A 4 34.35 -0.58 -10.23
C LEU A 4 33.58 -1.09 -9.02
N THR A 5 34.31 -1.57 -8.01
CA THR A 5 33.75 -2.05 -6.76
C THR A 5 32.99 -0.90 -6.10
N ILE A 6 31.67 -0.91 -6.21
CA ILE A 6 30.80 0.07 -5.58
C ILE A 6 30.90 -0.17 -4.07
N ALA A 7 31.54 0.75 -3.36
CA ALA A 7 31.81 0.63 -1.93
C ALA A 7 30.76 1.34 -1.05
N SER A 8 29.89 2.16 -1.65
CA SER A 8 28.81 2.87 -0.94
C SER A 8 27.57 3.11 -1.81
N LYS A 9 26.43 3.38 -1.18
CA LYS A 9 25.18 3.76 -1.88
C LYS A 9 25.34 5.07 -2.64
N GLU A 10 26.11 6.02 -2.12
CA GLU A 10 26.36 7.30 -2.77
C GLU A 10 27.08 7.08 -4.11
N GLN A 11 28.07 6.19 -4.15
CA GLN A 11 28.76 5.81 -5.39
C GLN A 11 27.80 5.13 -6.38
N PHE A 12 26.92 4.24 -5.89
CA PHE A 12 25.90 3.60 -6.72
C PHE A 12 24.98 4.63 -7.39
N PHE A 13 24.44 5.56 -6.61
CA PHE A 13 23.56 6.61 -7.13
C PHE A 13 24.30 7.61 -8.03
N GLN A 14 25.58 7.88 -7.79
CA GLN A 14 26.39 8.71 -8.68
C GLN A 14 26.54 8.06 -10.06
N GLN A 15 26.77 6.75 -10.13
CA GLN A 15 26.83 6.04 -11.41
C GLN A 15 25.48 6.05 -12.14
N LEU A 16 24.36 5.91 -11.41
CA LEU A 16 23.03 6.07 -11.99
C LEU A 16 22.82 7.49 -12.54
N ASP A 17 23.21 8.52 -11.80
CA ASP A 17 23.10 9.93 -12.21
C ASP A 17 23.87 10.19 -13.52
N GLU A 18 25.08 9.65 -13.65
CA GLU A 18 25.89 9.72 -14.87
C GLU A 18 25.23 8.97 -16.03
N ALA A 19 24.78 7.73 -15.81
CA ALA A 19 24.12 6.92 -16.83
C ALA A 19 22.80 7.53 -17.33
N PHE A 20 22.04 8.21 -16.47
CA PHE A 20 20.85 8.95 -16.89
C PHE A 20 21.22 10.19 -17.71
N ALA A 21 22.25 10.94 -17.28
CA ALA A 21 22.67 12.16 -17.95
C ALA A 21 23.23 11.91 -19.36
N GLU A 22 23.79 10.73 -19.64
CA GLU A 22 24.29 10.35 -20.97
C GLU A 22 23.18 10.18 -22.02
N LYS A 23 22.01 9.66 -21.62
CA LYS A 23 20.97 9.20 -22.56
C LYS A 23 19.66 9.98 -22.47
N ILE A 24 19.46 10.75 -21.40
CA ILE A 24 18.19 11.42 -21.09
C ILE A 24 18.43 12.93 -20.98
N ALA A 25 17.45 13.73 -21.40
CA ALA A 25 17.48 15.18 -21.25
C ALA A 25 17.76 15.57 -19.79
N LYS A 26 18.70 16.51 -19.59
CA LYS A 26 19.25 16.89 -18.27
C LYS A 26 18.20 17.18 -17.19
N THR A 27 17.07 17.80 -17.56
CA THR A 27 15.98 18.11 -16.63
C THR A 27 15.23 16.87 -16.17
N GLU A 28 15.03 15.90 -17.07
CA GLU A 28 14.33 14.66 -16.78
C GLU A 28 15.23 13.66 -16.05
N ALA A 29 16.50 13.55 -16.46
CA ALA A 29 17.53 12.76 -15.77
C ALA A 29 17.59 13.12 -14.28
N LYS A 30 17.58 14.41 -13.94
CA LYS A 30 17.56 14.87 -12.53
C LYS A 30 16.34 14.37 -11.76
N LYS A 31 15.15 14.37 -12.35
CA LYS A 31 13.93 13.88 -11.67
C LYS A 31 14.01 12.37 -11.43
N ILE A 32 14.49 11.62 -12.43
CA ILE A 32 14.68 10.17 -12.33
C ILE A 32 15.71 9.85 -11.25
N SER A 33 16.82 10.57 -11.19
CA SER A 33 17.83 10.47 -10.13
C SER A 33 17.27 10.73 -8.74
N GLU A 34 16.45 11.79 -8.58
CA GLU A 34 15.77 12.09 -7.32
C GLU A 34 14.81 10.98 -6.92
N PHE A 35 14.05 10.45 -7.87
CA PHE A 35 13.16 9.31 -7.65
C PHE A 35 13.94 8.06 -7.24
N ALA A 36 15.00 7.69 -7.95
CA ALA A 36 15.83 6.52 -7.65
C ALA A 36 16.37 6.55 -6.22
N LYS A 37 16.87 7.73 -5.79
CA LYS A 37 17.37 7.94 -4.42
C LYS A 37 16.28 7.77 -3.36
N GLN A 38 15.05 8.23 -3.63
CA GLN A 38 13.92 8.05 -2.71
C GLN A 38 13.45 6.60 -2.66
N HIS A 39 13.31 5.97 -3.83
CA HIS A 39 12.80 4.61 -3.94
C HIS A 39 13.76 3.59 -3.30
N TYR A 40 15.06 3.70 -3.59
CA TYR A 40 16.10 2.83 -3.05
C TYR A 40 16.76 3.39 -1.77
N ALA A 41 16.11 4.28 -1.02
CA ALA A 41 16.70 4.80 0.21
C ALA A 41 16.99 3.67 1.22
N HIS A 42 16.06 2.72 1.35
CA HIS A 42 16.08 1.67 2.39
C HIS A 42 16.58 0.31 1.91
N ILE A 43 16.79 0.10 0.60
CA ILE A 43 17.35 -1.16 0.09
C ILE A 43 18.81 -1.29 0.56
N PRO A 44 19.28 -2.44 1.07
CA PRO A 44 20.70 -2.62 1.41
C PRO A 44 21.62 -2.44 0.19
N LEU A 45 22.87 -2.04 0.42
CA LEU A 45 23.83 -1.89 -0.68
C LEU A 45 24.12 -3.25 -1.32
N GLU A 46 24.21 -4.30 -0.50
CA GLU A 46 24.47 -5.68 -0.89
C GLU A 46 23.45 -6.18 -1.92
N GLU A 47 22.18 -5.79 -1.73
CA GLU A 47 21.11 -6.13 -2.67
C GLU A 47 21.25 -5.36 -3.99
N LEU A 48 21.57 -4.06 -3.94
CA LEU A 48 21.80 -3.25 -5.15
C LEU A 48 22.96 -3.78 -5.99
N ILE A 49 24.08 -4.17 -5.35
CA ILE A 49 25.26 -4.69 -6.06
C ILE A 49 25.10 -6.14 -6.51
N SER A 50 24.16 -6.90 -5.92
CA SER A 50 23.84 -8.26 -6.36
C SER A 50 23.11 -8.29 -7.71
N ARG A 51 22.46 -7.17 -8.08
CA ARG A 51 21.74 -6.98 -9.34
C ARG A 51 22.69 -6.46 -10.41
N ARG A 52 22.44 -6.79 -11.68
CA ARG A 52 23.17 -6.16 -12.78
C ARG A 52 22.79 -4.68 -12.84
N PHE A 53 23.79 -3.81 -12.97
CA PHE A 53 23.56 -2.37 -13.05
C PHE A 53 22.58 -1.98 -14.18
N SER A 54 22.67 -2.65 -15.34
CA SER A 54 21.75 -2.44 -16.47
C SER A 54 20.29 -2.77 -16.12
N ASP A 55 20.07 -3.83 -15.34
CA ASP A 55 18.73 -4.26 -14.96
C ASP A 55 18.14 -3.28 -13.93
N THR A 56 18.95 -2.83 -12.96
CA THR A 56 18.52 -1.79 -12.00
C THR A 56 18.23 -0.46 -12.71
N TYR A 57 19.06 -0.08 -13.69
CA TYR A 57 18.84 1.12 -14.51
C TYR A 57 17.50 1.06 -15.25
N GLY A 58 17.23 -0.04 -15.96
CA GLY A 58 15.99 -0.21 -16.70
C GLY A 58 14.77 -0.31 -15.79
N ALA A 59 14.88 -1.01 -14.66
CA ALA A 59 13.82 -1.08 -13.65
C ALA A 59 13.42 0.30 -13.11
N ILE A 60 14.39 1.19 -12.85
CA ILE A 60 14.11 2.58 -12.44
C ILE A 60 13.36 3.34 -13.52
N LEU A 61 13.75 3.19 -14.79
CA LEU A 61 13.08 3.87 -15.89
C LEU A 61 11.65 3.37 -16.08
N ALA A 62 11.46 2.05 -16.02
CA ALA A 62 10.14 1.44 -16.10
C ALA A 62 9.24 1.91 -14.94
N ALA A 63 9.77 1.91 -13.71
CA ALA A 63 9.07 2.46 -12.56
C ALA A 63 8.74 3.94 -12.76
N TRP A 64 9.70 4.78 -13.16
CA TRP A 64 9.48 6.20 -13.40
C TRP A 64 8.37 6.47 -14.44
N GLN A 65 8.33 5.67 -15.51
CA GLN A 65 7.26 5.72 -16.52
C GLN A 65 5.91 5.33 -15.91
N PHE A 66 5.86 4.25 -15.13
CA PHE A 66 4.65 3.80 -14.42
C PHE A 66 4.09 4.88 -13.47
N LEU A 67 4.97 5.66 -12.83
CA LEU A 67 4.56 6.76 -11.95
C LEU A 67 3.94 7.96 -12.68
N GLN A 68 4.18 8.13 -13.99
CA GLN A 68 3.84 9.37 -14.70
C GLN A 68 2.34 9.64 -14.75
N LYS A 69 1.49 8.61 -14.78
CA LYS A 69 0.05 8.77 -14.93
C LYS A 69 -0.71 7.89 -13.94
N ARG A 70 -1.58 8.52 -13.16
CA ARG A 70 -2.53 7.86 -12.27
C ARG A 70 -3.79 8.70 -12.15
N SER A 71 -4.94 8.17 -12.55
CA SER A 71 -6.22 8.84 -12.24
C SER A 71 -6.52 8.75 -10.74
N ALA A 72 -7.28 9.70 -10.19
CA ALA A 72 -7.57 9.72 -8.75
C ALA A 72 -8.33 8.46 -8.29
N GLU A 73 -9.16 7.91 -9.17
CA GLU A 73 -10.06 6.79 -8.92
C GLU A 73 -9.40 5.43 -9.13
N GLU A 74 -8.32 5.36 -9.92
CA GLU A 74 -7.61 4.10 -10.19
C GLU A 74 -6.43 3.88 -9.23
N THR A 75 -6.20 2.59 -8.97
CA THR A 75 -4.95 2.05 -8.43
C THR A 75 -4.26 1.30 -9.56
N PRO A 76 -3.27 1.91 -10.25
CA PRO A 76 -2.47 1.19 -11.21
C PRO A 76 -1.77 0.01 -10.53
N VAL A 77 -2.03 -1.18 -11.06
CA VAL A 77 -1.30 -2.42 -10.78
C VAL A 77 -0.83 -2.94 -12.13
N SER A 78 0.42 -3.40 -12.22
CA SER A 78 0.93 -4.08 -13.41
C SER A 78 1.73 -5.29 -12.97
N VAL A 79 1.38 -6.45 -13.51
CA VAL A 79 2.06 -7.73 -13.25
C VAL A 79 2.70 -8.21 -14.55
N PHE A 80 4.03 -8.26 -14.60
CA PHE A 80 4.74 -8.53 -15.86
C PHE A 80 6.10 -9.21 -15.66
N ASN A 81 6.61 -9.82 -16.73
CA ASN A 81 7.97 -10.34 -16.81
C ASN A 81 8.79 -9.39 -17.70
N PRO A 82 9.71 -8.59 -17.15
CA PRO A 82 10.54 -7.72 -17.97
C PRO A 82 11.43 -8.55 -18.91
N ASP A 83 11.45 -8.16 -20.18
CA ASP A 83 12.25 -8.78 -21.23
C ASP A 83 13.27 -7.79 -21.81
N LEU A 84 14.49 -8.29 -22.05
CA LEU A 84 15.61 -7.44 -22.47
C LEU A 84 15.36 -6.79 -23.83
N GLU A 85 14.68 -7.45 -24.75
CA GLU A 85 14.43 -6.92 -26.11
C GLU A 85 13.34 -5.85 -26.09
N SER A 86 12.26 -6.06 -25.36
CA SER A 86 11.14 -5.10 -25.30
C SER A 86 11.34 -3.97 -24.30
N ASP A 87 11.87 -4.28 -23.13
CA ASP A 87 11.91 -3.35 -21.99
C ASP A 87 13.29 -2.76 -21.75
N GLY A 88 14.35 -3.36 -22.33
CA GLY A 88 15.73 -2.93 -22.15
C GLY A 88 16.34 -3.36 -20.80
N TRP A 89 15.63 -4.21 -20.05
CA TRP A 89 16.09 -4.86 -18.82
C TRP A 89 15.37 -6.19 -18.63
N GLN A 90 15.90 -7.03 -17.76
CA GLN A 90 15.29 -8.32 -17.46
C GLN A 90 15.32 -8.62 -15.96
N SER A 91 14.47 -9.56 -15.56
CA SER A 91 14.46 -10.15 -14.23
C SER A 91 14.27 -11.66 -14.35
N THR A 92 14.81 -12.39 -13.37
CA THR A 92 14.50 -13.82 -13.19
C THR A 92 13.12 -14.03 -12.57
N HIS A 93 12.51 -12.98 -12.02
CA HIS A 93 11.23 -12.99 -11.31
C HIS A 93 10.11 -12.35 -12.12
N THR A 94 8.86 -12.62 -11.74
CA THR A 94 7.73 -11.79 -12.14
C THR A 94 7.71 -10.54 -11.28
N VAL A 95 7.57 -9.38 -11.92
CA VAL A 95 7.61 -8.05 -11.27
C VAL A 95 6.20 -7.51 -11.18
N ILE A 96 5.88 -6.93 -10.02
CA ILE A 96 4.61 -6.27 -9.76
C ILE A 96 4.87 -4.82 -9.40
N PHE A 97 4.31 -3.89 -10.17
CA PHE A 97 4.30 -2.46 -9.83
C PHE A 97 2.92 -2.06 -9.34
N ILE A 98 2.88 -1.37 -8.21
CA ILE A 98 1.65 -0.87 -7.60
C ILE A 98 1.84 0.59 -7.22
N LEU A 99 0.90 1.42 -7.62
CA LEU A 99 0.85 2.83 -7.21
C LEU A 99 -0.49 3.10 -6.54
N HIS A 100 -0.46 3.43 -5.26
CA HIS A 100 -1.65 3.61 -4.43
C HIS A 100 -1.55 4.89 -3.59
N PRO A 101 -2.66 5.57 -3.25
CA PRO A 101 -2.65 6.55 -2.16
C PRO A 101 -2.09 5.95 -0.87
N ASN A 102 -1.21 6.67 -0.16
CA ASN A 102 -0.65 6.16 1.09
C ASN A 102 -1.72 6.05 2.19
N MET A 103 -1.61 5.08 3.11
CA MET A 103 -2.52 3.93 3.16
C MET A 103 -2.12 2.90 4.25
N PRO A 104 -2.74 2.77 5.44
CA PRO A 104 -2.48 1.61 6.31
C PRO A 104 -2.80 0.27 5.62
N PHE A 105 -2.21 -0.82 6.12
CA PHE A 105 -2.47 -2.22 5.71
C PHE A 105 -2.09 -2.63 4.28
N LEU A 106 -1.59 -1.72 3.44
CA LEU A 106 -1.25 -2.03 2.04
C LEU A 106 -0.28 -3.21 1.91
N ILE A 107 0.86 -3.16 2.61
CA ILE A 107 1.91 -4.18 2.48
C ILE A 107 1.45 -5.54 3.01
N ASP A 108 0.79 -5.55 4.18
CA ASP A 108 0.36 -6.79 4.82
C ASP A 108 -0.76 -7.47 4.01
N SER A 109 -1.69 -6.70 3.45
CA SER A 109 -2.76 -7.22 2.60
C SER A 109 -2.20 -7.85 1.32
N LEU A 110 -1.21 -7.20 0.68
CA LEU A 110 -0.53 -7.77 -0.49
C LEU A 110 0.23 -9.06 -0.15
N ARG A 111 0.93 -9.11 0.99
CA ARG A 111 1.60 -10.33 1.46
C ARG A 111 0.62 -11.48 1.66
N ILE A 112 -0.51 -11.22 2.32
CA ILE A 112 -1.57 -12.23 2.54
C ILE A 112 -2.11 -12.72 1.19
N ALA A 113 -2.41 -11.81 0.26
CA ALA A 113 -2.92 -12.14 -1.07
C ALA A 113 -2.02 -13.10 -1.84
N ILE A 114 -0.71 -12.83 -1.82
CA ILE A 114 0.30 -13.60 -2.54
C ILE A 114 0.50 -14.96 -1.86
N ASN A 115 0.61 -14.97 -0.52
CA ASN A 115 0.79 -16.20 0.25
C ASN A 115 -0.42 -17.16 0.13
N GLN A 116 -1.65 -16.64 0.03
CA GLN A 116 -2.86 -17.46 -0.17
C GLN A 116 -2.86 -18.22 -1.50
N ARG A 117 -2.04 -17.79 -2.47
CA ARG A 117 -1.85 -18.46 -3.76
C ARG A 117 -0.61 -19.34 -3.80
N GLU A 118 0.05 -19.50 -2.65
CA GLU A 118 1.29 -20.28 -2.51
C GLU A 118 2.43 -19.77 -3.41
N ILE A 119 2.41 -18.48 -3.75
CA ILE A 119 3.42 -17.83 -4.57
C ILE A 119 4.55 -17.33 -3.67
N GLY A 120 5.79 -17.73 -3.95
CA GLY A 120 6.97 -17.24 -3.26
C GLY A 120 7.22 -15.75 -3.53
N THR A 121 7.48 -14.99 -2.48
CA THR A 121 7.90 -13.58 -2.56
C THR A 121 9.41 -13.47 -2.35
N HIS A 122 10.13 -12.92 -3.32
CA HIS A 122 11.58 -12.72 -3.26
C HIS A 122 11.95 -11.36 -2.68
N SER A 123 11.20 -10.31 -3.05
CA SER A 123 11.41 -8.98 -2.48
C SER A 123 10.11 -8.18 -2.47
N ILE A 124 9.99 -7.30 -1.47
CA ILE A 124 8.97 -6.24 -1.41
C ILE A 124 9.68 -4.96 -1.08
N GLN A 125 9.72 -4.06 -2.06
CA GLN A 125 10.23 -2.72 -1.88
C GLN A 125 9.07 -1.74 -1.90
N HIS A 126 9.09 -0.77 -0.99
CA HIS A 126 8.09 0.28 -0.96
C HIS A 126 8.73 1.63 -0.66
N SER A 127 8.13 2.68 -1.22
CA SER A 127 8.53 4.06 -0.97
C SER A 127 7.29 4.94 -0.89
N ILE A 128 7.25 5.80 0.13
CA ILE A 128 6.21 6.82 0.27
C ILE A 128 6.72 8.08 -0.43
N LEU A 129 6.06 8.44 -1.52
CA LEU A 129 6.42 9.55 -2.39
C LEU A 129 5.47 10.70 -2.18
N GLN A 130 6.01 11.90 -2.03
CA GLN A 130 5.22 13.12 -1.93
C GLN A 130 5.13 13.77 -3.31
N VAL A 131 3.94 13.77 -3.91
CA VAL A 131 3.74 14.14 -5.31
C VAL A 131 2.69 15.24 -5.49
N GLU A 132 2.85 16.03 -6.55
CA GLU A 132 1.80 16.89 -7.10
C GLU A 132 1.41 16.35 -8.48
N ARG A 133 0.11 16.11 -8.67
CA ARG A 133 -0.47 15.70 -9.95
C ARG A 133 -1.37 16.81 -10.51
N ASP A 134 -1.52 16.85 -11.82
CA ASP A 134 -2.53 17.71 -12.46
C ASP A 134 -3.93 17.09 -12.42
N THR A 135 -4.93 17.78 -12.96
CA THR A 135 -6.32 17.31 -13.00
C THR A 135 -6.53 16.06 -13.86
N GLN A 136 -5.57 15.72 -14.72
CA GLN A 136 -5.58 14.50 -15.54
C GLN A 136 -4.81 13.35 -14.89
N GLY A 137 -4.28 13.55 -13.68
CA GLY A 137 -3.52 12.54 -12.95
C GLY A 137 -2.05 12.43 -13.39
N LYS A 138 -1.56 13.35 -14.22
CA LYS A 138 -0.16 13.36 -14.65
C LYS A 138 0.73 13.92 -13.56
N LEU A 139 1.88 13.28 -13.34
CA LEU A 139 2.88 13.73 -12.39
C LEU A 139 3.46 15.08 -12.80
N LYS A 140 3.21 16.12 -11.99
CA LYS A 140 3.78 17.46 -12.19
C LYS A 140 5.09 17.61 -11.44
N LYS A 141 5.16 17.09 -10.22
CA LYS A 141 6.32 17.25 -9.34
C LYS A 141 6.43 16.14 -8.32
N LEU A 142 7.65 15.63 -8.13
CA LEU A 142 8.05 14.83 -6.98
C LEU A 142 8.79 15.74 -5.99
N HIS A 143 8.40 15.70 -4.71
CA HIS A 143 9.05 16.49 -3.66
C HIS A 143 10.15 15.69 -2.95
N PRO A 144 11.20 16.36 -2.43
CA PRO A 144 12.14 15.72 -1.53
C PRO A 144 11.47 15.31 -0.20
N PRO A 145 11.88 14.19 0.44
CA PRO A 145 11.20 13.62 1.61
C PRO A 145 11.04 14.57 2.81
N LYS A 146 11.93 15.55 2.97
CA LYS A 146 11.98 16.45 4.13
C LYS A 146 11.19 17.75 3.94
N LYS A 147 10.54 17.96 2.79
CA LYS A 147 9.86 19.23 2.47
C LYS A 147 8.35 19.03 2.29
N LYS A 148 7.59 19.30 3.37
CA LYS A 148 6.13 19.34 3.30
C LYS A 148 5.67 20.43 2.32
N SER A 149 4.71 20.09 1.46
CA SER A 149 4.07 20.98 0.49
C SER A 149 2.57 20.87 0.69
N ALA A 150 1.87 22.00 0.79
CA ALA A 150 0.43 22.03 1.05
C ALA A 150 -0.40 21.43 -0.10
N ASN A 151 0.13 21.44 -1.33
CA ASN A 151 -0.56 20.94 -2.52
C ASN A 151 -0.16 19.51 -2.90
N ALA A 152 0.62 18.83 -2.07
CA ALA A 152 1.11 17.49 -2.37
C ALA A 152 0.31 16.41 -1.63
N SER A 153 0.12 15.27 -2.29
CA SER A 153 -0.40 14.05 -1.70
C SER A 153 0.73 13.05 -1.47
N TYR A 154 0.48 12.06 -0.61
CA TYR A 154 1.38 10.94 -0.40
C TYR A 154 0.88 9.72 -1.17
N GLU A 155 1.77 9.13 -1.95
CA GLU A 155 1.53 7.90 -2.71
C GLU A 155 2.51 6.83 -2.26
N ALA A 156 2.00 5.63 -2.00
CA ALA A 156 2.80 4.44 -1.82
C ALA A 156 3.08 3.84 -3.20
N PHE A 157 4.35 3.83 -3.58
CA PHE A 157 4.84 3.05 -4.71
C PHE A 157 5.47 1.76 -4.18
N ILE A 158 4.98 0.62 -4.65
CA ILE A 158 5.35 -0.70 -4.17
C ILE A 158 5.80 -1.53 -5.37
N VAL A 159 6.94 -2.18 -5.23
CA VAL A 159 7.52 -3.12 -6.19
C VAL A 159 7.67 -4.46 -5.50
N LEU A 160 7.11 -5.51 -6.10
CA LEU A 160 7.30 -6.87 -5.64
C LEU A 160 8.00 -7.69 -6.72
N GLU A 161 8.91 -8.56 -6.29
CA GLU A 161 9.43 -9.64 -7.11
C GLU A 161 8.95 -10.96 -6.52
N ILE A 162 8.23 -11.74 -7.33
CA ILE A 162 7.64 -13.03 -6.95
C ILE A 162 8.15 -14.15 -7.85
N ASP A 163 7.84 -15.39 -7.50
CA ASP A 163 8.11 -16.54 -8.37
C ASP A 163 7.65 -16.27 -9.81
N ARG A 164 8.48 -16.68 -10.77
CA ARG A 164 8.23 -16.38 -12.18
C ARG A 164 7.04 -17.19 -12.70
N HIS A 165 6.04 -16.50 -13.21
CA HIS A 165 4.89 -17.10 -13.88
C HIS A 165 5.02 -16.94 -15.39
N SER A 166 4.83 -18.03 -16.14
CA SER A 166 4.97 -18.00 -17.62
C SER A 166 3.63 -17.81 -18.35
N SER A 167 2.50 -18.06 -17.68
CA SER A 167 1.17 -17.94 -18.27
C SER A 167 0.68 -16.47 -18.21
N PRO A 168 0.36 -15.84 -19.35
CA PRO A 168 -0.26 -14.51 -19.35
C PRO A 168 -1.64 -14.46 -18.67
N GLU A 169 -2.34 -15.59 -18.58
CA GLU A 169 -3.60 -15.69 -17.84
C GLU A 169 -3.36 -15.59 -16.34
N ASP A 170 -2.32 -16.25 -15.82
CA ASP A 170 -1.98 -16.21 -14.40
C ASP A 170 -1.56 -14.79 -13.98
N LEU A 171 -0.77 -14.10 -14.82
CA LEU A 171 -0.36 -12.72 -14.58
C LEU A 171 -1.58 -11.77 -14.49
N ARG A 172 -2.54 -11.91 -15.42
CA ARG A 172 -3.78 -11.12 -15.42
C ARG A 172 -4.67 -11.43 -14.22
N SER A 173 -4.85 -12.72 -13.90
CA SER A 173 -5.61 -13.14 -12.72
C SER A 173 -5.01 -12.57 -11.44
N LEU A 174 -3.67 -12.59 -11.31
CA LEU A 174 -2.99 -12.00 -10.17
C LEU A 174 -3.21 -10.48 -10.13
N GLU A 175 -3.10 -9.78 -11.25
CA GLU A 175 -3.34 -8.34 -11.34
C GLU A 175 -4.75 -7.96 -10.85
N GLU A 176 -5.79 -8.65 -11.33
CA GLU A 176 -7.19 -8.43 -10.94
C GLU A 176 -7.42 -8.64 -9.44
N VAL A 177 -6.77 -9.65 -8.87
CA VAL A 177 -6.89 -9.98 -7.44
C VAL A 177 -6.22 -8.91 -6.58
N LEU A 178 -5.03 -8.46 -6.97
CA LEU A 178 -4.34 -7.39 -6.25
C LEU A 178 -5.13 -6.07 -6.34
N GLN A 179 -5.73 -5.76 -7.49
CA GLN A 179 -6.62 -4.60 -7.62
C GLN A 179 -7.83 -4.70 -6.68
N THR A 180 -8.46 -5.88 -6.60
CA THR A 180 -9.60 -6.14 -5.70
C THR A 180 -9.22 -5.91 -4.25
N ILE A 181 -8.09 -6.48 -3.81
CA ILE A 181 -7.64 -6.36 -2.41
C ILE A 181 -7.28 -4.91 -2.07
N LEU A 182 -6.62 -4.19 -2.98
CA LEU A 182 -6.30 -2.78 -2.77
C LEU A 182 -7.58 -1.91 -2.72
N HIS A 183 -8.63 -2.30 -3.44
CA HIS A 183 -9.93 -1.66 -3.35
C HIS A 183 -10.62 -1.93 -1.99
N GLU A 184 -10.58 -3.17 -1.50
CA GLU A 184 -11.11 -3.53 -0.18
C GLU A 184 -10.41 -2.79 0.96
N VAL A 185 -9.07 -2.69 0.90
CA VAL A 185 -8.28 -1.90 1.87
C VAL A 185 -8.74 -0.44 1.88
N ARG A 186 -9.00 0.14 0.71
CA ARG A 186 -9.47 1.52 0.61
C ARG A 186 -10.83 1.70 1.26
N ILE A 187 -11.77 0.78 1.03
CA ILE A 187 -13.10 0.84 1.65
C ILE A 187 -12.95 0.74 3.17
N ALA A 188 -12.25 -0.27 3.67
CA ALA A 188 -12.07 -0.48 5.11
C ALA A 188 -11.44 0.73 5.82
N VAL A 189 -10.39 1.33 5.23
CA VAL A 189 -9.72 2.52 5.79
C VAL A 189 -10.63 3.76 5.72
N SER A 190 -11.43 3.89 4.66
CA SER A 190 -12.33 5.04 4.47
C SER A 190 -13.56 4.98 5.39
N ASP A 191 -14.00 3.77 5.74
CA ASP A 191 -15.12 3.54 6.66
C ASP A 191 -14.72 3.66 8.14
N PHE A 192 -13.43 3.53 8.45
CA PHE A 192 -12.94 3.55 9.84
C PHE A 192 -13.40 4.78 10.66
N PRO A 193 -13.36 6.03 10.14
CA PRO A 193 -13.89 7.19 10.87
C PRO A 193 -15.41 7.12 11.09
N ILE A 194 -16.15 6.56 10.13
CA ILE A 194 -17.61 6.40 10.22
C ILE A 194 -17.96 5.40 11.32
N VAL A 195 -17.25 4.27 11.37
CA VAL A 195 -17.45 3.26 12.42
C VAL A 195 -17.06 3.81 13.79
N THR A 196 -15.94 4.54 13.86
CA THR A 196 -15.50 5.20 15.09
C THR A 196 -16.54 6.17 15.62
N GLU A 197 -17.13 6.99 14.74
CA GLU A 197 -18.22 7.89 15.12
C GLU A 197 -19.44 7.12 15.60
N LYS A 198 -19.77 5.98 14.96
CA LYS A 198 -20.90 5.17 15.41
C LYS A 198 -20.69 4.58 16.81
N VAL A 199 -19.46 4.17 17.13
CA VAL A 199 -19.12 3.74 18.51
C VAL A 199 -19.26 4.89 19.49
N ASN A 200 -18.85 6.11 19.11
CA ASN A 200 -19.04 7.30 19.95
C ASN A 200 -20.51 7.68 20.13
N GLU A 201 -21.35 7.51 19.10
CA GLU A 201 -22.80 7.68 19.19
C GLU A 201 -23.42 6.69 20.18
N ILE A 202 -23.07 5.40 20.07
CA ILE A 202 -23.56 4.35 20.99
C ILE A 202 -23.14 4.66 22.43
N SER A 203 -21.90 5.13 22.62
CA SER A 203 -21.42 5.56 23.93
C SER A 203 -22.25 6.69 24.53
N ARG A 204 -22.76 7.62 23.71
CA ARG A 204 -23.66 8.72 24.13
C ARG A 204 -25.10 8.27 24.34
N GLU A 205 -25.56 7.26 23.61
CA GLU A 205 -26.89 6.67 23.80
C GLU A 205 -27.00 5.94 25.14
N LEU A 206 -25.90 5.35 25.63
CA LEU A 206 -25.83 4.74 26.96
C LEU A 206 -26.14 5.74 28.09
N ASP A 207 -25.77 7.02 27.96
CA ASP A 207 -26.10 8.05 28.94
C ASP A 207 -27.62 8.26 29.08
N ASN A 208 -28.35 8.08 27.99
CA ASN A 208 -29.78 8.40 27.89
C ASN A 208 -30.67 7.17 27.88
N THR A 209 -30.11 5.98 28.16
CA THR A 209 -30.87 4.74 28.12
C THR A 209 -31.89 4.68 29.26
N THR A 210 -33.12 4.30 28.94
CA THR A 210 -34.18 4.00 29.93
C THR A 210 -34.17 2.54 30.36
N ALA A 211 -33.24 1.74 29.82
CA ALA A 211 -32.99 0.40 30.31
C ALA A 211 -32.47 0.49 31.75
N GLY A 212 -32.99 -0.35 32.65
CA GLY A 212 -32.61 -0.40 34.06
C GLY A 212 -31.23 -1.03 34.28
N ILE A 213 -30.22 -0.49 33.60
CA ILE A 213 -28.80 -0.86 33.70
C ILE A 213 -28.18 0.01 34.80
N ASP A 214 -27.36 -0.61 35.65
CA ASP A 214 -26.68 0.12 36.71
C ASP A 214 -25.63 1.11 36.16
N GLU A 215 -25.32 2.16 36.92
CA GLU A 215 -24.39 3.18 36.45
C GLU A 215 -22.95 2.67 36.35
N GLU A 216 -22.55 1.71 37.19
CA GLU A 216 -21.21 1.09 37.13
C GLU A 216 -21.04 0.30 35.82
N GLU A 217 -22.05 -0.47 35.42
CA GLU A 217 -22.06 -1.22 34.15
C GLU A 217 -22.02 -0.30 32.93
N LYS A 218 -22.68 0.87 32.99
CA LYS A 218 -22.62 1.87 31.91
C LYS A 218 -21.23 2.45 31.77
N GLU A 219 -20.58 2.81 32.88
CA GLU A 219 -19.23 3.37 32.86
C GLU A 219 -18.21 2.34 32.37
N GLU A 220 -18.33 1.08 32.77
CA GLU A 220 -17.49 0.00 32.23
C GLU A 220 -17.69 -0.17 30.71
N ALA A 221 -18.94 -0.20 30.24
CA ALA A 221 -19.24 -0.32 28.81
C ALA A 221 -18.68 0.86 28.01
N LYS A 222 -18.82 2.10 28.50
CA LYS A 222 -18.25 3.29 27.86
C LYS A 222 -16.72 3.24 27.85
N ALA A 223 -16.10 2.83 28.95
CA ALA A 223 -14.65 2.69 29.04
C ALA A 223 -14.14 1.65 28.02
N PHE A 224 -14.86 0.54 27.84
CA PHE A 224 -14.55 -0.46 26.84
C PHE A 224 -14.70 0.07 25.41
N LEU A 225 -15.81 0.75 25.09
CA LEU A 225 -16.02 1.35 23.76
C LEU A 225 -14.95 2.42 23.45
N ALA A 226 -14.62 3.27 24.43
CA ALA A 226 -13.56 4.27 24.32
C ALA A 226 -12.18 3.64 24.14
N TRP A 227 -11.94 2.48 24.76
CA TRP A 227 -10.74 1.70 24.55
C TRP A 227 -10.68 1.17 23.10
N LEU A 228 -11.74 0.56 22.58
CA LEU A 228 -11.77 0.04 21.21
C LEU A 228 -11.39 1.10 20.15
N VAL A 229 -11.92 2.32 20.27
CA VAL A 229 -11.68 3.40 19.30
C VAL A 229 -10.32 4.08 19.43
N LYS A 230 -9.57 3.84 20.52
CA LYS A 230 -8.21 4.37 20.74
C LYS A 230 -7.14 3.43 20.17
N ASP A 231 -7.29 3.07 18.89
CA ASP A 231 -6.37 2.21 18.15
C ASP A 231 -6.16 0.80 18.73
N HIS A 232 -7.05 0.35 19.62
CA HIS A 232 -7.00 -0.99 20.20
C HIS A 232 -7.83 -2.02 19.42
N PHE A 233 -8.54 -1.59 18.39
CA PHE A 233 -9.31 -2.46 17.50
C PHE A 233 -9.31 -1.93 16.05
N THR A 234 -9.24 -2.84 15.07
CA THR A 234 -9.39 -2.47 13.65
C THR A 234 -10.81 -2.80 13.19
N PHE A 235 -11.61 -1.76 12.99
CA PHE A 235 -12.95 -1.90 12.44
C PHE A 235 -12.91 -2.14 10.94
N LEU A 236 -13.53 -3.22 10.47
CA LEU A 236 -13.60 -3.55 9.04
C LEU A 236 -14.92 -3.09 8.40
N ALA A 237 -16.02 -3.16 9.14
CA ALA A 237 -17.35 -2.74 8.68
C ALA A 237 -18.32 -2.60 9.88
N THR A 238 -19.48 -1.98 9.66
CA THR A 238 -20.62 -2.01 10.60
C THR A 238 -21.88 -2.50 9.89
N THR A 239 -22.76 -3.17 10.64
CA THR A 239 -24.09 -3.54 10.17
C THR A 239 -25.14 -3.18 11.21
N ASN A 240 -26.24 -2.56 10.80
CA ASN A 240 -27.36 -2.28 11.67
C ASN A 240 -28.37 -3.42 11.59
N THR A 241 -28.41 -4.25 12.64
CA THR A 241 -29.43 -5.30 12.77
C THR A 241 -30.49 -4.86 13.77
N ILE A 242 -31.74 -4.71 13.31
CA ILE A 242 -32.89 -4.51 14.20
C ILE A 242 -33.29 -5.89 14.72
N LEU A 243 -33.06 -6.15 16.00
CA LEU A 243 -33.50 -7.40 16.62
C LEU A 243 -35.03 -7.42 16.75
N PRO A 244 -35.73 -8.47 16.27
CA PRO A 244 -37.16 -8.60 16.47
C PRO A 244 -37.46 -8.75 17.96
N ARG A 245 -38.43 -7.97 18.47
CA ARG A 245 -38.91 -8.08 19.86
C ARG A 245 -39.45 -9.49 20.10
N THR A 246 -38.71 -10.33 20.82
CA THR A 246 -39.23 -11.59 21.35
C THR A 246 -40.12 -11.33 22.56
N ARG A 247 -41.27 -12.03 22.62
CA ARG A 247 -42.31 -11.90 23.66
C ARG A 247 -41.90 -12.37 25.07
N ALA A 248 -40.64 -12.76 25.28
CA ALA A 248 -40.11 -13.17 26.57
C ALA A 248 -38.97 -12.22 26.95
N GLY A 249 -39.15 -11.50 28.07
CA GLY A 249 -38.30 -10.39 28.51
C GLY A 249 -36.91 -10.79 29.02
N TRP A 250 -36.07 -11.31 28.15
CA TRP A 250 -34.64 -11.47 28.38
C TRP A 250 -33.88 -10.71 27.29
N TRP A 251 -33.19 -9.65 27.69
CA TRP A 251 -32.28 -8.93 26.81
C TRP A 251 -30.96 -9.71 26.77
N SER A 252 -30.77 -10.52 25.74
CA SER A 252 -29.44 -11.05 25.41
C SER A 252 -28.92 -10.25 24.23
N ALA A 253 -28.08 -9.25 24.50
CA ALA A 253 -27.23 -8.64 23.48
C ALA A 253 -26.15 -9.66 23.11
N VAL A 254 -26.48 -10.60 22.22
CA VAL A 254 -25.49 -11.48 21.62
C VAL A 254 -24.85 -10.73 20.47
N TRP A 255 -23.65 -10.20 20.71
CA TRP A 255 -22.78 -9.73 19.64
C TRP A 255 -22.37 -10.92 18.79
N ARG A 256 -22.99 -11.08 17.62
CA ARG A 256 -22.51 -12.02 16.61
C ARG A 256 -21.40 -11.31 15.83
N ILE A 257 -20.18 -11.42 16.33
CA ILE A 257 -18.98 -11.18 15.51
C ILE A 257 -19.08 -12.20 14.37
N PRO A 258 -19.10 -11.78 13.09
CA PRO A 258 -19.05 -12.74 12.00
C PRO A 258 -17.79 -13.59 12.14
N ASN A 259 -17.95 -14.91 12.13
CA ASN A 259 -16.85 -15.87 12.23
C ASN A 259 -15.93 -15.77 11.00
N TRP A 260 -14.96 -14.85 11.00
CA TRP A 260 -13.84 -14.84 10.06
C TRP A 260 -12.47 -14.58 10.70
N ALA A 261 -12.38 -14.45 12.02
CA ALA A 261 -11.09 -14.35 12.72
C ALA A 261 -10.76 -15.67 13.41
N SER A 262 -10.20 -16.59 12.63
CA SER A 262 -9.34 -17.67 13.13
C SER A 262 -7.93 -17.41 12.63
N CYS A 263 -7.29 -16.35 13.13
CA CYS A 263 -5.85 -16.21 13.07
C CYS A 263 -5.35 -16.41 14.50
N GLY A 264 -4.54 -17.47 14.68
CA GLY A 264 -3.79 -17.74 15.91
C GLY A 264 -2.53 -16.90 16.03
#